data_AF-A0A9E1X6E4-F1
#
_entry.id   AF-A0A9E1X6E4-F1
#
_cell.length_a   1.000
_cell.length_b   1.000
_cell.length_c   1.000
_cell.angle_alpha   90.00
_cell.angle_beta   90.00
_cell.angle_gamma   90.00
#
_symmetry.space_group_name_H-M   'P 1'
#
loop_
_entity.id
_entity.type
_entity.pdbx_description
1 polymer ?
#
loop_
_entity_poly.entity_id
_entity_poly.type
_entity_poly.pdbx_seq_one_letter_code
_entity_poly.pdbx_strand_id
1 'polypeptide(L)'
;MILFTTGCVDDDHDHDHHTDAEGFVLESESGTEVYKEFEGAIVTNNLTLSVGDTLELSVHYLDHDGEEIEHEEDGEEEEGLRITGNNESIAIVESEEHEEGEEEHHEMAIHIIGVSTGSTEFKLELMHGDHADYTSYNNVPVSVTSGN
;
A
#
# COMPACT_ATOMS: atom_id res chain seq x y z
N MET A 1 54.94 1.45 26.70
CA MET A 1 53.91 1.02 25.75
C MET A 1 52.67 1.83 26.07
N ILE A 2 52.52 2.99 25.44
CA ILE A 2 51.27 3.78 25.53
C ILE A 2 50.68 3.65 24.13
N LEU A 3 49.66 2.79 24.01
CA LEU A 3 48.87 2.70 22.80
C LEU A 3 47.94 3.92 22.77
N PHE A 4 48.15 4.79 21.80
CA PHE A 4 47.14 5.75 21.39
C PHE A 4 46.12 4.99 20.54
N THR A 5 44.96 4.68 21.09
CA THR A 5 43.77 4.33 20.31
C THR A 5 42.91 5.59 20.24
N THR A 6 43.24 6.46 19.28
CA THR A 6 42.26 7.43 18.78
C THR A 6 41.25 6.59 18.00
N GLY A 7 40.09 6.37 18.61
CA GLY A 7 38.95 5.77 17.94
C GLY A 7 38.39 6.82 16.98
N CYS A 8 38.45 6.52 15.69
CA CYS A 8 37.48 7.03 14.75
C CYS A 8 36.45 5.91 14.58
N VAL A 9 35.21 6.16 14.99
CA VAL A 9 34.03 5.53 14.40
C VAL A 9 33.13 6.72 14.13
N ASP A 10 33.18 7.17 12.87
CA ASP A 10 32.09 7.87 12.22
C ASP A 10 30.86 6.99 12.43
N ASP A 11 29.89 7.53 13.15
CA ASP A 11 28.62 6.87 13.42
C ASP A 11 27.75 7.22 12.21
N ASP A 12 27.94 6.48 11.11
CA ASP A 12 27.01 6.41 9.99
C ASP A 12 25.67 5.91 10.56
N HIS A 13 24.80 6.84 10.93
CA HIS A 13 23.40 6.56 11.22
C HIS A 13 22.66 6.51 9.88
N ASP A 14 22.68 5.34 9.24
CA ASP A 14 21.64 4.95 8.28
C ASP A 14 20.31 4.99 9.06
N HIS A 15 19.56 6.06 8.86
CA HIS A 15 18.19 6.20 9.36
C HIS A 15 17.26 5.57 8.32
N ASP A 16 17.34 4.26 8.12
CA ASP A 16 16.31 3.52 7.38
C ASP A 16 15.00 3.68 8.18
N HIS A 17 14.18 4.67 7.82
CA HIS A 17 12.84 4.86 8.39
C HIS A 17 11.92 3.84 7.73
N HIS A 18 11.73 2.70 8.39
CA HIS A 18 10.75 1.70 7.95
C HIS A 18 9.36 2.04 8.48
N THR A 19 8.34 1.89 7.63
CA THR A 19 6.95 1.90 8.09
C THR A 19 6.61 0.57 8.78
N ASP A 20 6.50 0.56 10.12
CA ASP A 20 6.09 -0.61 10.92
C ASP A 20 4.56 -0.84 10.84
N ALA A 21 4.07 -1.21 9.66
CA ALA A 21 2.64 -1.48 9.44
C ALA A 21 2.25 -2.92 9.82
N GLU A 22 1.13 -3.06 10.55
CA GLU A 22 0.51 -4.35 10.91
C GLU A 22 -0.76 -4.66 10.11
N GLY A 23 -1.13 -3.77 9.20
CA GLY A 23 -2.31 -3.92 8.35
C GLY A 23 -2.51 -2.76 7.42
N PHE A 24 -3.62 -2.79 6.68
CA PHE A 24 -4.05 -1.67 5.86
C PHE A 24 -5.56 -1.72 5.61
N VAL A 25 -6.09 -0.56 5.24
CA VAL A 25 -7.46 -0.33 4.82
C VAL A 25 -7.46 0.14 3.38
N LEU A 26 -8.43 -0.35 2.60
CA LEU A 26 -8.82 0.27 1.35
C LEU A 26 -10.13 1.00 1.54
N GLU A 27 -10.12 2.30 1.30
CA GLU A 27 -11.26 3.19 1.46
C GLU A 27 -11.70 3.73 0.09
N SER A 28 -12.99 3.67 -0.22
CA SER A 28 -13.53 4.29 -1.44
C SER A 28 -13.64 5.81 -1.30
N GLU A 29 -13.70 6.55 -2.41
CA GLU A 29 -13.92 8.01 -2.45
C GLU A 29 -15.06 8.54 -1.56
N SER A 30 -16.07 7.73 -1.24
CA SER A 30 -17.14 8.12 -0.31
C SER A 30 -16.79 8.00 1.18
N GLY A 31 -15.54 7.72 1.53
CA GLY A 31 -15.08 7.49 2.90
C GLY A 31 -15.58 6.16 3.49
N THR A 32 -15.63 5.11 2.66
CA THR A 32 -16.15 3.79 3.08
C THR A 32 -15.07 2.72 2.96
N GLU A 33 -14.73 2.10 4.09
CA GLU A 33 -13.88 0.91 4.15
C GLU A 33 -14.51 -0.24 3.33
N VAL A 34 -13.85 -0.61 2.24
CA VAL A 34 -14.23 -1.74 1.38
C VAL A 34 -13.37 -2.96 1.65
N TYR A 35 -12.18 -2.79 2.21
CA TYR A 35 -11.31 -3.88 2.62
C TYR A 35 -10.49 -3.47 3.86
N LYS A 36 -10.27 -4.41 4.75
CA LYS A 36 -9.35 -4.26 5.88
C LYS A 36 -8.64 -5.56 6.17
N GLU A 37 -7.32 -5.48 6.28
CA GLU A 37 -6.47 -6.50 6.84
C GLU A 37 -5.75 -5.97 8.08
N PHE A 38 -5.66 -6.78 9.12
CA PHE A 38 -4.95 -6.43 10.35
C PHE A 38 -4.38 -7.67 11.04
N GLU A 39 -3.10 -7.63 11.41
CA GLU A 39 -2.34 -8.72 12.05
C GLU A 39 -2.53 -10.08 11.33
N GLY A 40 -2.54 -10.05 10.00
CA GLY A 40 -2.72 -11.22 9.15
C GLY A 40 -4.14 -11.76 9.00
N ALA A 41 -5.14 -11.10 9.60
CA ALA A 41 -6.54 -11.44 9.45
C ALA A 41 -7.26 -10.47 8.51
N ILE A 42 -8.03 -11.00 7.56
CA ILE A 42 -8.99 -10.21 6.77
C ILE A 42 -10.19 -9.89 7.67
N VAL A 43 -10.35 -8.62 8.03
CA VAL A 43 -11.43 -8.11 8.90
C VAL A 43 -12.65 -7.74 8.07
N THR A 44 -12.43 -7.05 6.95
CA THR A 44 -13.48 -6.60 6.02
C THR A 44 -13.09 -6.96 4.60
N ASN A 45 -14.05 -7.43 3.80
CA ASN A 45 -13.86 -7.67 2.37
C ASN A 45 -15.17 -7.53 1.59
N ASN A 46 -15.34 -6.36 0.99
CA ASN A 46 -16.48 -5.99 0.15
C ASN A 46 -16.03 -5.54 -1.24
N LEU A 47 -14.81 -5.90 -1.68
CA LEU A 47 -14.27 -5.53 -2.98
C LEU A 47 -15.00 -6.24 -4.11
N THR A 48 -16.03 -5.58 -4.63
CA THR A 48 -16.82 -6.03 -5.76
C THR A 48 -17.09 -4.85 -6.69
N LEU A 49 -16.87 -5.06 -7.99
CA LEU A 49 -17.16 -4.09 -9.05
C LEU A 49 -17.82 -4.77 -10.25
N SER A 50 -18.40 -4.00 -11.16
CA SER A 50 -18.94 -4.54 -12.40
C SER A 50 -17.91 -4.50 -13.53
N VAL A 51 -18.12 -5.33 -14.56
CA VAL A 51 -17.37 -5.21 -15.82
C VAL A 51 -17.56 -3.81 -16.41
N GLY A 52 -16.45 -3.12 -16.66
CA GLY A 52 -16.39 -1.77 -17.20
C GLY A 52 -16.37 -0.66 -16.14
N ASP A 53 -16.55 -0.99 -14.85
CA ASP A 53 -16.43 -0.03 -13.76
C ASP A 53 -14.97 0.10 -13.31
N THR A 54 -14.65 1.25 -12.71
CA THR A 54 -13.40 1.53 -12.02
C THR A 54 -13.71 1.86 -10.55
N LEU A 55 -12.97 1.28 -9.62
CA LEU A 55 -12.94 1.72 -8.22
C LEU A 55 -11.65 2.51 -7.99
N GLU A 56 -11.79 3.70 -7.45
CA GLU A 56 -10.69 4.54 -6.94
C GLU A 56 -10.68 4.39 -5.42
N LEU A 57 -9.55 3.90 -4.88
CA LEU A 57 -9.43 3.50 -3.48
C LEU A 57 -8.15 4.09 -2.86
N SER A 58 -8.30 4.79 -1.75
CA SER A 58 -7.20 5.21 -0.88
C SER A 58 -6.67 4.03 -0.07
N VAL A 59 -5.36 4.03 0.19
CA VAL A 59 -4.63 3.03 0.97
C VAL A 59 -4.16 3.66 2.28
N HIS A 60 -4.68 3.16 3.40
CA HIS A 60 -4.29 3.62 4.73
C HIS A 60 -3.60 2.48 5.48
N TYR A 61 -2.30 2.62 5.76
CA TYR A 61 -1.56 1.64 6.55
C TYR A 61 -1.88 1.78 8.04
N LEU A 62 -1.86 0.67 8.76
CA LEU A 62 -2.23 0.60 10.17
C LEU A 62 -1.02 0.25 11.03
N ASP A 63 -0.86 0.93 12.16
CA ASP A 63 0.15 0.64 13.17
C ASP A 63 -0.21 -0.58 14.04
N HIS A 64 0.59 -0.88 15.05
CA HIS A 64 0.35 -1.98 15.97
C HIS A 64 -0.96 -1.88 16.78
N ASP A 65 -1.44 -0.67 17.04
CA ASP A 65 -2.71 -0.43 17.75
C ASP A 65 -3.92 -0.45 16.80
N GLY A 66 -3.68 -0.56 15.50
CA GLY A 66 -4.69 -0.57 14.44
C GLY A 66 -5.19 0.83 14.09
N GLU A 67 -4.43 1.86 14.45
CA GLU A 67 -4.62 3.25 14.07
C GLU A 67 -3.90 3.52 12.75
N GLU A 68 -4.41 4.47 11.97
CA GLU A 68 -3.79 4.87 10.72
C GLU A 68 -2.42 5.51 10.97
N ILE A 69 -1.42 5.08 10.21
CA ILE A 69 -0.10 5.70 10.20
C ILE A 69 -0.19 6.97 9.36
N GLU A 70 0.06 8.14 9.98
CA GLU A 70 0.19 9.39 9.24
C GLU A 70 1.50 9.37 8.44
N HIS A 71 1.41 9.48 7.11
CA HIS A 71 2.57 9.65 6.25
C HIS A 71 3.04 11.12 6.34
N GLU A 72 4.25 11.35 6.86
CA GLU A 72 4.81 12.70 6.94
C GLU A 72 5.34 13.14 5.56
N GLU A 73 4.85 14.27 5.04
CA GLU A 73 5.22 14.82 3.71
C GLU A 73 6.69 15.26 3.58
N ASP A 74 7.49 15.20 4.65
CA ASP A 74 8.83 15.83 4.74
C ASP A 74 10.00 14.86 4.46
N GLY A 75 9.74 13.62 4.04
CA GLY A 75 10.78 12.62 3.74
C GLY A 75 11.28 12.69 2.29
N GLU A 76 12.59 12.85 2.08
CA GLU A 76 13.24 12.77 0.75
C GLU A 76 13.33 11.32 0.19
N GLU A 77 12.54 10.39 0.74
CA GLU A 77 12.60 8.96 0.41
C GLU A 77 11.30 8.55 -0.30
N GLU A 78 11.47 7.96 -1.49
CA GLU A 78 10.38 7.64 -2.42
C GLU A 78 9.58 6.44 -1.89
N GLU A 79 8.50 6.73 -1.16
CA GLU A 79 7.47 5.74 -0.82
C GLU A 79 6.56 5.49 -2.02
N GLY A 80 6.34 4.23 -2.38
CA GLY A 80 5.52 3.87 -3.52
C GLY A 80 4.74 2.57 -3.32
N LEU A 81 3.62 2.44 -4.01
CA LEU A 81 2.83 1.21 -3.99
C LEU A 81 3.28 0.26 -5.10
N ARG A 82 3.46 -1.01 -4.75
CA ARG A 82 3.64 -2.09 -5.71
C ARG A 82 2.52 -3.11 -5.62
N ILE A 83 1.97 -3.42 -6.78
CA ILE A 83 0.83 -4.34 -6.92
C ILE A 83 1.25 -5.50 -7.83
N THR A 84 0.98 -6.73 -7.39
CA THR A 84 1.30 -7.93 -8.18
C THR A 84 0.25 -9.02 -8.05
N GLY A 85 0.27 -10.00 -8.96
CA GLY A 85 -0.47 -11.26 -8.82
C GLY A 85 -1.91 -11.27 -9.36
N ASN A 86 -2.49 -10.12 -9.73
CA ASN A 86 -3.80 -10.08 -10.35
C ASN A 86 -3.82 -10.71 -11.73
N ASN A 87 -4.94 -11.36 -12.04
CA ASN A 87 -5.29 -11.76 -13.38
C ASN A 87 -5.94 -10.58 -14.11
N GLU A 88 -5.13 -9.87 -14.90
CA GLU A 88 -5.55 -8.72 -15.72
C GLU A 88 -6.68 -9.02 -16.72
N SER A 89 -6.91 -10.29 -17.05
CA SER A 89 -8.08 -10.66 -17.87
C SER A 89 -9.41 -10.54 -17.12
N ILE A 90 -9.38 -10.48 -15.78
CA ILE A 90 -10.55 -10.32 -14.89
C ILE A 90 -10.60 -8.90 -14.35
N ALA A 91 -9.53 -8.44 -13.70
CA ALA A 91 -9.41 -7.06 -13.25
C ALA A 91 -7.96 -6.58 -13.34
N ILE A 92 -7.80 -5.33 -13.73
CA ILE A 92 -6.50 -4.62 -13.72
C ILE A 92 -6.45 -3.84 -12.42
N VAL A 93 -5.31 -3.89 -11.73
CA VAL A 93 -5.09 -3.18 -10.47
C VAL A 93 -3.79 -2.41 -10.61
N GLU A 94 -3.85 -1.09 -10.49
CA GLU A 94 -2.72 -0.18 -10.70
C GLU A 94 -2.63 0.80 -9.52
N SER A 95 -1.41 1.17 -9.13
CA SER A 95 -1.20 2.27 -8.20
C SER A 95 -1.34 3.61 -8.92
N GLU A 96 -1.80 4.62 -8.19
CA GLU A 96 -1.77 5.99 -8.68
C GLU A 96 -0.37 6.56 -8.45
N GLU A 97 0.30 6.96 -9.53
CA GLU A 97 1.57 7.69 -9.46
C GLU A 97 1.25 9.18 -9.34
N HIS A 98 1.55 9.81 -8.21
CA HIS A 98 1.39 11.26 -8.07
C HIS A 98 2.53 11.96 -8.81
N GLU A 99 2.19 12.80 -9.80
CA GLU A 99 3.19 13.59 -10.53
C GLU A 99 3.87 14.58 -9.56
N GLU A 100 5.20 14.55 -9.51
CA GLU A 100 5.99 15.49 -8.71
C GLU A 100 5.68 16.95 -9.07
N GLY A 101 4.97 17.66 -8.18
CA GLY A 101 4.69 19.09 -8.32
C GLY A 101 3.33 19.58 -7.81
N GLU A 102 2.44 18.68 -7.40
CA GLU A 102 1.20 19.07 -6.71
C GLU A 102 1.39 18.94 -5.20
N GLU A 103 1.41 20.09 -4.51
CA GLU A 103 1.60 20.20 -3.04
C GLU A 103 0.33 19.82 -2.25
N GLU A 104 -0.42 18.85 -2.74
CA GLU A 104 -1.69 18.46 -2.14
C GLU A 104 -1.63 16.99 -1.76
N HIS A 105 -1.26 16.72 -0.51
CA HIS A 105 -1.51 15.49 0.25
C HIS A 105 -1.17 14.18 -0.48
N HIS A 106 -0.04 13.59 -0.13
CA HIS A 106 0.46 12.29 -0.61
C HIS A 106 -0.40 11.11 -0.10
N GLU A 107 -1.69 11.11 -0.43
CA GLU A 107 -2.58 9.98 -0.16
C GLU A 107 -2.30 8.89 -1.19
N MET A 108 -1.76 7.76 -0.73
CA MET A 108 -1.51 6.62 -1.61
C MET A 108 -2.82 6.03 -2.11
N ALA A 109 -2.99 5.90 -3.42
CA ALA A 109 -4.22 5.38 -4.01
C ALA A 109 -3.97 4.26 -5.03
N ILE A 110 -5.00 3.46 -5.26
CA ILE A 110 -5.05 2.41 -6.28
C ILE A 110 -6.33 2.48 -7.09
N HIS A 111 -6.24 2.02 -8.33
CA HIS A 111 -7.36 1.87 -9.25
C HIS A 111 -7.60 0.40 -9.57
N ILE A 112 -8.85 -0.05 -9.42
CA ILE A 112 -9.30 -1.40 -9.81
C ILE A 112 -10.27 -1.29 -10.98
N ILE A 113 -9.90 -1.82 -12.15
CA ILE A 113 -10.71 -1.77 -13.37
C ILE A 113 -11.28 -3.17 -13.67
N GLY A 114 -12.60 -3.29 -13.74
CA GLY A 114 -13.29 -4.54 -14.04
C GLY A 114 -13.24 -4.89 -15.52
N VAL A 115 -12.52 -5.96 -15.91
CA VAL A 115 -12.36 -6.36 -17.32
C VAL A 115 -13.34 -7.44 -17.73
N SER A 116 -13.48 -8.50 -16.93
CA SER A 116 -14.43 -9.57 -17.21
C SER A 116 -14.95 -10.23 -15.93
N THR A 117 -16.12 -10.85 -16.00
CA THR A 117 -16.75 -11.48 -14.83
C THR A 117 -15.88 -12.60 -14.28
N GLY A 118 -15.66 -12.61 -12.97
CA GLY A 118 -14.82 -13.61 -12.32
C GLY A 118 -14.30 -13.11 -10.97
N SER A 119 -13.27 -13.77 -10.47
CA SER A 119 -12.56 -13.33 -9.28
C SER A 119 -11.06 -13.36 -9.54
N THR A 120 -10.36 -12.36 -9.02
CA THR A 120 -8.91 -12.29 -8.99
C THR A 120 -8.48 -11.91 -7.58
N GLU A 121 -7.18 -11.94 -7.32
CA GLU A 121 -6.60 -11.42 -6.09
C GLU A 121 -5.29 -10.71 -6.42
N PHE A 122 -4.86 -9.78 -5.59
CA PHE A 122 -3.56 -9.11 -5.75
C PHE A 122 -2.79 -9.05 -4.44
N LYS A 123 -1.48 -8.90 -4.53
CA LYS A 123 -0.59 -8.61 -3.42
C LYS A 123 -0.28 -7.11 -3.44
N LEU A 124 -0.36 -6.47 -2.27
CA LEU A 124 -0.02 -5.08 -2.07
C LEU A 124 1.26 -4.98 -1.25
N GLU A 125 2.19 -4.15 -1.70
CA GLU A 125 3.48 -3.89 -1.05
C GLU A 125 3.67 -2.37 -0.93
N LEU A 126 4.07 -1.90 0.26
CA LEU A 126 4.60 -0.55 0.44
C LEU A 126 6.10 -0.62 0.18
N MET A 127 6.55 0.03 -0.87
CA MET A 127 7.94 0.05 -1.31
C MET A 127 8.62 1.30 -0.78
N HIS A 128 9.83 1.11 -0.26
CA HIS A 128 10.77 2.15 0.07
C HIS A 128 12.06 1.86 -0.72
N GLY A 129 12.26 2.63 -1.80
CA GLY A 129 13.35 2.37 -2.75
C GLY A 129 13.29 0.94 -3.33
N ASP A 130 14.31 0.13 -3.05
CA ASP A 130 14.44 -1.23 -3.59
C ASP A 130 13.83 -2.34 -2.71
N HIS A 131 13.27 -2.01 -1.54
CA HIS A 131 12.71 -2.98 -0.60
C HIS A 131 11.28 -2.64 -0.20
N ALA A 132 10.54 -3.65 0.26
CA ALA A 132 9.20 -3.45 0.78
C ALA A 132 9.27 -3.29 2.31
N ASP A 133 8.78 -2.16 2.82
CA ASP A 133 8.58 -1.93 4.26
C ASP A 133 7.37 -2.71 4.77
N TYR A 134 6.36 -2.87 3.90
CA TYR A 134 5.21 -3.70 4.18
C TYR A 134 4.87 -4.61 3.00
N THR A 135 4.43 -5.82 3.32
CA THR A 135 3.84 -6.76 2.36
C THR A 135 2.54 -7.29 2.95
N SER A 136 1.45 -7.19 2.20
CA SER A 136 0.16 -7.68 2.69
C SER A 136 0.25 -9.15 3.08
N TYR A 137 -0.31 -9.49 4.24
CA TYR A 137 -0.27 -10.84 4.79
C TYR A 137 -1.07 -11.81 3.92
N ASN A 138 -2.24 -11.39 3.43
CA ASN A 138 -3.06 -12.15 2.50
C ASN A 138 -3.04 -11.49 1.11
N ASN A 139 -3.45 -12.25 0.09
CA ASN A 139 -3.80 -11.64 -1.19
C ASN A 139 -5.18 -11.00 -1.05
N VAL A 140 -5.34 -9.79 -1.58
CA VAL A 140 -6.57 -9.01 -1.56
C VAL A 140 -7.51 -9.57 -2.63
N PRO A 141 -8.63 -10.21 -2.24
CA PRO A 141 -9.57 -10.78 -3.20
C PRO A 141 -10.45 -9.69 -3.83
N VAL A 142 -10.70 -9.82 -5.13
CA VAL A 142 -11.56 -8.92 -5.92
C VAL A 142 -12.56 -9.75 -6.71
N SER A 143 -13.83 -9.35 -6.68
CA SER A 143 -14.92 -9.99 -7.42
C SER A 143 -15.46 -9.06 -8.50
N VAL A 144 -15.45 -9.50 -9.76
CA VAL A 144 -16.02 -8.75 -10.89
C VAL A 144 -17.32 -9.42 -11.32
N THR A 145 -18.41 -8.65 -11.27
CA THR A 145 -19.75 -9.12 -11.64
C THR A 145 -20.20 -8.56 -12.98
N SER A 146 -21.22 -9.15 -13.58
CA SER A 146 -21.80 -8.60 -14.81
C SER A 146 -22.31 -7.19 -14.56
N GLY A 147 -21.97 -6.25 -15.46
CA GLY A 147 -22.59 -4.93 -15.50
C GLY A 147 -24.12 -5.04 -15.55
N ASN A 148 -24.79 -4.13 -14.84
CA ASN A 148 -26.24 -4.07 -14.76
C ASN A 148 -26.87 -3.51 -16.04
#